data_AF-A0A436V228-F1
#
_entry.id   AF-A0A436V228-F1
#
_cell.length_a   1.000
_cell.length_b   1.000
_cell.length_c   1.000
_cell.angle_alpha   90.00
_cell.angle_beta   90.00
_cell.angle_gamma   90.00
#
_symmetry.space_group_name_H-M   'P 1'
#
loop_
_entity.id
_entity.type
_entity.pdbx_description
1 polymer ?
#
loop_
_entity_poly.entity_id
_entity_poly.type
_entity_poly.pdbx_seq_one_letter_code
_entity_poly.pdbx_strand_id
1 'polypeptide(L)'
;AEKLLKAKNGAVKGKILQVLGDPGDPYTLDIQKGFEEKMKAFPDVKIISLPAMQWEASNAGTIVADQMLANPDIDLIFSHAAHLSVAGVASLEAAGKKPGDVMMMSSNGAPVGLDLIRKGWLNVEVEQPLYAQAAAIAMFMDKIVKKEEIKP
;
A
#
# COMPACT_ATOMS: atom_id res chain seq x y z
N ALA A 1 8.04 6.47 -0.16
CA ALA A 1 7.88 7.15 1.14
C ALA A 1 8.86 8.29 1.35
N GLU A 2 10.17 8.07 1.12
CA GLU A 2 11.23 9.06 1.38
C GLU A 2 10.94 10.48 0.84
N LYS A 3 10.65 10.60 -0.46
CA LYS A 3 10.34 11.89 -1.09
C LYS A 3 9.14 12.59 -0.46
N LEU A 4 8.10 11.82 -0.11
CA LEU A 4 6.87 12.34 0.51
C LEU A 4 7.16 12.87 1.92
N LEU A 5 7.84 12.08 2.75
CA LEU A 5 8.24 12.50 4.09
C LEU A 5 9.16 13.72 4.04
N LYS A 6 10.14 13.74 3.13
CA LYS A 6 11.03 14.90 2.95
C LYS A 6 10.29 16.15 2.52
N ALA A 7 9.31 16.02 1.61
CA ALA A 7 8.50 17.16 1.17
C ALA A 7 7.65 17.73 2.31
N LYS A 8 7.08 16.89 3.19
CA LYS A 8 6.26 17.33 4.33
C LYS A 8 7.10 17.87 5.50
N ASN A 9 8.20 17.18 5.83
CA ASN A 9 8.93 17.39 7.09
C ASN A 9 10.32 18.05 6.90
N GLY A 10 10.73 18.36 5.66
CA GLY A 10 12.05 18.90 5.31
C GLY A 10 13.21 17.88 5.37
N ALA A 11 12.97 16.70 5.94
CA ALA A 11 13.91 15.59 6.04
C ALA A 11 13.14 14.26 5.99
N VAL A 12 13.83 13.14 5.76
CA VAL A 12 13.21 11.80 5.78
C VAL A 12 13.00 11.36 7.24
N LYS A 13 11.94 11.89 7.86
CA LYS A 13 11.52 11.60 9.24
C LYS A 13 10.00 11.61 9.31
N GLY A 14 9.43 11.00 10.35
CA GLY A 14 7.99 11.02 10.57
C GLY A 14 7.42 9.68 10.98
N LYS A 15 6.10 9.55 10.95
CA LYS A 15 5.40 8.31 11.28
C LYS A 15 4.60 7.77 10.10
N ILE A 16 4.80 6.48 9.80
CA ILE A 16 4.10 5.74 8.75
C ILE A 16 3.18 4.71 9.40
N LEU A 17 1.92 4.69 8.98
CA LEU A 17 1.03 3.56 9.19
C LEU A 17 1.07 2.66 7.96
N GLN A 18 1.54 1.44 8.11
CA GLN A 18 1.56 0.44 7.05
C GLN A 18 0.40 -0.55 7.26
N VAL A 19 -0.58 -0.52 6.36
CA VAL A 19 -1.73 -1.41 6.35
C VAL A 19 -1.45 -2.56 5.38
N LEU A 20 -1.10 -3.72 5.95
CA LEU A 20 -0.76 -4.92 5.21
C LEU A 20 -2.04 -5.62 4.70
N GLY A 21 -1.87 -6.57 3.78
CA GLY A 21 -2.89 -7.57 3.45
C GLY A 21 -2.98 -8.72 4.45
N ASP A 22 -3.51 -9.86 4.00
CA ASP A 22 -3.61 -11.05 4.82
C ASP A 22 -2.22 -11.65 5.15
N PRO A 23 -1.93 -12.02 6.42
CA PRO A 23 -0.63 -12.59 6.81
C PRO A 23 -0.29 -13.94 6.14
N GLY A 24 -1.26 -14.65 5.56
CA GLY A 24 -1.06 -15.88 4.82
C GLY A 24 -0.66 -15.69 3.35
N ASP A 25 -0.65 -14.45 2.85
CA ASP A 25 -0.39 -14.14 1.45
C ASP A 25 1.04 -13.62 1.24
N PRO A 26 1.90 -14.35 0.48
CA PRO A 26 3.27 -13.92 0.22
C PRO A 26 3.36 -12.56 -0.51
N TYR A 27 2.34 -12.18 -1.29
CA TYR A 27 2.32 -10.89 -1.99
C TYR A 27 2.54 -9.72 -1.02
N THR A 28 1.77 -9.69 0.07
CA THR A 28 1.89 -8.62 1.08
C THR A 28 3.16 -8.75 1.93
N LEU A 29 3.60 -9.98 2.22
CA LEU A 29 4.79 -10.22 3.04
C LEU A 29 6.07 -9.76 2.33
N ASP A 30 6.18 -10.00 1.02
CA ASP A 30 7.34 -9.58 0.24
C ASP A 30 7.38 -8.06 0.04
N ILE A 31 6.22 -7.43 -0.17
CA ILE A 31 6.09 -5.96 -0.19
C ILE A 31 6.51 -5.38 1.17
N GLN A 32 6.03 -5.96 2.28
CA GLN A 32 6.37 -5.52 3.63
C GLN A 32 7.88 -5.56 3.83
N LYS A 33 8.49 -6.72 3.57
CA LYS A 33 9.92 -6.93 3.73
C LYS A 33 10.73 -5.92 2.92
N GLY A 34 10.40 -5.76 1.63
CA GLY A 34 11.10 -4.81 0.76
C GLY A 34 10.95 -3.37 1.22
N PHE A 35 9.75 -2.96 1.65
CA PHE A 35 9.49 -1.62 2.14
C PHE A 35 10.24 -1.33 3.44
N GLU A 36 10.07 -2.18 4.46
CA GLU A 36 10.70 -2.00 5.76
C GLU A 36 12.23 -2.09 5.67
N GLU A 37 12.78 -2.97 4.81
CA GLU A 37 14.22 -3.05 4.56
C GLU A 37 14.80 -1.74 4.02
N LYS A 38 14.12 -1.08 3.06
CA LYS A 38 14.54 0.23 2.57
C LYS A 38 14.44 1.31 3.64
N MET A 39 13.39 1.26 4.45
CA MET A 39 13.17 2.28 5.48
C MET A 39 14.11 2.18 6.68
N LYS A 40 14.80 1.04 6.90
CA LYS A 40 15.84 0.89 7.94
C LYS A 40 16.98 1.91 7.84
N ALA A 41 17.23 2.46 6.64
CA ALA A 41 18.23 3.52 6.45
C ALA A 41 17.84 4.86 7.11
N PHE A 42 16.58 5.01 7.55
CA PHE A 42 16.03 6.25 8.11
C PHE A 42 15.48 6.01 9.53
N PRO A 43 16.33 5.98 10.56
CA PRO A 43 15.92 5.66 11.94
C PRO A 43 14.95 6.68 12.55
N ASP A 44 14.86 7.89 11.99
CA ASP A 44 13.89 8.92 12.38
C ASP A 44 12.48 8.68 11.79
N VAL A 45 12.30 7.62 11.01
CA VAL A 45 11.00 7.17 10.53
C VAL A 45 10.51 6.02 11.39
N LYS A 46 9.35 6.19 12.02
CA LYS A 46 8.67 5.14 12.78
C LYS A 46 7.59 4.50 11.92
N ILE A 47 7.57 3.18 11.85
CA ILE A 47 6.56 2.42 11.11
C ILE A 47 5.69 1.64 12.11
N ILE A 48 4.38 1.74 11.94
CA ILE A 48 3.38 0.91 12.63
C ILE A 48 2.77 0.01 11.56
N SER A 49 3.05 -1.30 11.61
CA SER A 49 2.57 -2.28 10.62
C SER A 49 1.42 -3.10 11.21
N LEU A 50 0.25 -3.06 10.57
CA LEU A 50 -0.95 -3.79 11.00
C LEU A 50 -1.62 -4.49 9.81
N PRO A 51 -1.95 -5.78 9.92
CA PRO A 51 -2.58 -6.51 8.82
C PRO A 51 -4.10 -6.31 8.78
N ALA A 52 -4.61 -5.98 7.59
CA ALA A 52 -6.02 -6.11 7.28
C ALA A 52 -6.31 -7.59 6.97
N MET A 53 -6.70 -8.35 8.01
CA MET A 53 -6.98 -9.77 7.90
C MET A 53 -7.91 -10.07 6.72
N GLN A 54 -7.59 -11.13 5.98
CA GLN A 54 -8.32 -11.58 4.79
C GLN A 54 -8.43 -10.55 3.66
N TRP A 55 -7.54 -9.54 3.63
CA TRP A 55 -7.61 -8.42 2.70
C TRP A 55 -8.91 -7.58 2.81
N GLU A 56 -9.57 -7.62 3.96
CA GLU A 56 -10.85 -6.95 4.15
C GLU A 56 -10.69 -5.43 4.27
N ALA A 57 -11.43 -4.70 3.44
CA ALA A 57 -11.42 -3.24 3.45
C ALA A 57 -11.99 -2.67 4.77
N SER A 58 -12.97 -3.34 5.37
CA SER A 58 -13.52 -2.97 6.68
C SER A 58 -12.45 -3.00 7.77
N ASN A 59 -11.58 -4.02 7.77
CA ASN A 59 -10.47 -4.13 8.71
C ASN A 59 -9.45 -2.99 8.49
N ALA A 60 -9.12 -2.66 7.24
CA ALA A 60 -8.26 -1.50 6.94
C ALA A 60 -8.88 -0.18 7.41
N GLY A 61 -10.19 0.03 7.21
CA GLY A 61 -10.90 1.21 7.69
C GLY A 61 -10.81 1.37 9.20
N THR A 62 -11.05 0.29 9.96
CA THR A 62 -10.91 0.27 11.42
C THR A 62 -9.48 0.58 11.85
N ILE A 63 -8.48 -0.08 11.24
CA ILE A 63 -7.06 0.18 11.51
C ILE A 63 -6.74 1.67 11.34
N VAL A 64 -7.15 2.27 10.22
CA VAL A 64 -6.88 3.69 9.96
C VAL A 64 -7.59 4.58 10.98
N ALA A 65 -8.86 4.33 11.29
CA ALA A 65 -9.60 5.11 12.28
C ALA A 65 -8.93 5.07 13.66
N ASP A 66 -8.63 3.88 14.16
CA ASP A 66 -8.03 3.69 15.48
C ASP A 66 -6.63 4.29 15.56
N GLN A 67 -5.81 4.06 14.54
CA GLN A 67 -4.42 4.53 14.53
C GLN A 67 -4.32 6.03 14.35
N MET A 68 -5.22 6.66 13.59
CA MET A 68 -5.25 8.13 13.47
C MET A 68 -5.70 8.80 14.77
N LEU A 69 -6.55 8.15 15.58
CA LEU A 69 -6.90 8.63 16.92
C LEU A 69 -5.74 8.47 17.90
N ALA A 70 -5.08 7.31 17.91
CA ALA A 70 -3.97 7.02 18.82
C ALA A 70 -2.67 7.75 18.43
N ASN A 71 -2.47 8.02 17.15
CA ASN A 71 -1.28 8.61 16.57
C ASN A 71 -1.66 9.75 15.60
N PRO A 72 -2.11 10.91 16.11
CA PRO A 72 -2.52 12.03 15.25
C PRO A 72 -1.36 12.64 14.44
N ASP A 73 -0.12 12.24 14.74
CA ASP A 73 1.13 12.59 14.07
C ASP A 73 1.52 11.62 12.93
N ILE A 74 0.63 10.70 12.51
CA ILE A 74 0.86 9.91 11.30
C ILE A 74 0.96 10.85 10.08
N ASP A 75 2.10 10.80 9.41
CA ASP A 75 2.38 11.62 8.24
C ASP A 75 1.93 10.96 6.94
N LEU A 76 2.02 9.63 6.91
CA LEU A 76 1.82 8.82 5.72
C LEU A 76 1.16 7.48 6.04
N ILE A 77 0.18 7.09 5.22
CA ILE A 77 -0.42 5.75 5.24
C ILE A 77 0.03 4.99 3.99
N PHE A 78 0.53 3.77 4.16
CA PHE A 78 0.87 2.85 3.08
C PHE A 78 -0.02 1.61 3.15
N SER A 79 -0.95 1.45 2.21
CA SER A 79 -1.82 0.28 2.12
C SER A 79 -1.35 -0.65 1.01
N HIS A 80 -1.28 -1.96 1.24
CA HIS A 80 -0.69 -2.86 0.22
C HIS A 80 -1.57 -3.10 -1.02
N ALA A 81 -2.83 -2.64 -1.01
CA ALA A 81 -3.74 -2.67 -2.16
C ALA A 81 -4.69 -1.48 -2.13
N ALA A 82 -5.11 -1.00 -3.29
CA ALA A 82 -5.89 0.24 -3.40
C ALA A 82 -7.29 0.17 -2.79
N HIS A 83 -7.94 -1.00 -2.75
CA HIS A 83 -9.27 -1.13 -2.10
C HIS A 83 -9.20 -0.93 -0.58
N LEU A 84 -8.06 -1.23 0.04
CA LEU A 84 -7.80 -0.89 1.44
C LEU A 84 -7.67 0.63 1.62
N SER A 85 -7.02 1.31 0.66
CA SER A 85 -6.93 2.78 0.66
C SER A 85 -8.29 3.45 0.52
N VAL A 86 -9.24 2.86 -0.20
CA VAL A 86 -10.63 3.37 -0.27
C VAL A 86 -11.25 3.44 1.13
N ALA A 87 -11.14 2.38 1.93
CA ALA A 87 -11.64 2.38 3.30
C ALA A 87 -10.85 3.34 4.21
N GLY A 88 -9.53 3.41 4.02
CA GLY A 88 -8.69 4.38 4.74
C GLY A 88 -9.11 5.83 4.47
N VAL A 89 -9.40 6.18 3.21
CA VAL A 89 -9.92 7.50 2.84
C VAL A 89 -11.26 7.77 3.51
N ALA A 90 -12.19 6.81 3.52
CA ALA A 90 -13.47 7.00 4.20
C ALA A 90 -13.29 7.27 5.71
N SER A 91 -12.36 6.58 6.38
CA SER A 91 -12.02 6.84 7.78
C SER A 91 -11.40 8.23 7.99
N LEU A 92 -10.53 8.68 7.08
CA LEU A 92 -9.95 10.02 7.13
C LEU A 92 -11.01 11.11 6.90
N GLU A 93 -11.91 10.91 5.94
CA GLU A 93 -13.05 11.82 5.67
C GLU A 93 -13.97 11.93 6.89
N ALA A 94 -14.30 10.80 7.52
CA ALA A 94 -15.10 10.78 8.75
C ALA A 94 -14.41 11.52 9.91
N ALA A 95 -13.07 11.53 9.94
CA ALA A 95 -12.27 12.30 10.89
C ALA A 95 -12.07 13.77 10.47
N GLY A 96 -12.77 14.25 9.42
CA GLY A 96 -12.73 15.62 8.94
C GLY A 96 -11.45 16.00 8.18
N LYS A 97 -10.63 15.02 7.78
CA LYS A 97 -9.46 15.25 6.94
C LYS A 97 -9.88 15.51 5.48
N LYS A 98 -8.99 16.18 4.75
CA LYS A 98 -9.13 16.51 3.33
C LYS A 98 -8.02 15.83 2.51
N PRO A 99 -8.19 15.72 1.18
CA PRO A 99 -7.13 15.26 0.30
C PRO A 99 -5.80 15.99 0.58
N GLY A 100 -4.74 15.22 0.84
CA GLY A 100 -3.39 15.75 1.11
C GLY A 100 -3.07 16.08 2.58
N ASP A 101 -4.04 16.10 3.50
CA ASP A 101 -3.75 16.33 4.94
C ASP A 101 -2.84 15.23 5.50
N VAL A 102 -3.14 13.98 5.11
CA VAL A 102 -2.32 12.79 5.36
C VAL A 102 -1.87 12.25 4.01
N MET A 103 -0.57 12.01 3.85
CA MET A 103 -0.08 11.43 2.59
C MET A 103 -0.49 9.96 2.51
N MET A 104 -0.85 9.48 1.33
CA MET A 104 -1.24 8.09 1.15
C MET A 104 -0.52 7.46 -0.03
N MET A 105 -0.25 6.16 0.09
CA MET A 105 0.25 5.33 -1.01
C MET A 105 -0.36 3.94 -0.98
N SER A 106 -0.44 3.32 -2.15
CA SER A 106 -0.79 1.91 -2.31
C SER A 106 0.03 1.19 -3.36
N SER A 107 -0.09 -0.13 -3.41
CA SER A 107 0.81 -0.98 -4.19
C SER A 107 0.14 -2.14 -4.91
N ASN A 108 -0.95 -1.93 -5.66
CA ASN A 108 -1.42 -2.97 -6.60
C ASN A 108 -1.90 -2.44 -7.96
N GLY A 109 -2.18 -1.15 -8.10
CA GLY A 109 -2.60 -0.57 -9.38
C GLY A 109 -4.07 -0.77 -9.73
N ALA A 110 -4.92 -1.19 -8.78
CA ALA A 110 -6.34 -1.35 -9.07
C ALA A 110 -6.98 0.00 -9.47
N PRO A 111 -7.99 0.03 -10.36
CA PRO A 111 -8.54 1.27 -10.90
C PRO A 111 -8.97 2.31 -9.86
N VAL A 112 -9.51 1.85 -8.72
CA VAL A 112 -9.92 2.73 -7.62
C VAL A 112 -8.74 3.52 -7.02
N GLY A 113 -7.52 2.98 -7.02
CA GLY A 113 -6.33 3.71 -6.60
C GLY A 113 -5.99 4.87 -7.53
N LEU A 114 -6.09 4.64 -8.84
CA LEU A 114 -5.89 5.69 -9.84
C LEU A 114 -6.97 6.79 -9.72
N ASP A 115 -8.20 6.43 -9.38
CA ASP A 115 -9.25 7.41 -9.10
C ASP A 115 -8.96 8.22 -7.83
N LEU A 116 -8.43 7.58 -6.78
CA LEU A 116 -7.98 8.29 -5.57
C LEU A 116 -6.81 9.24 -5.87
N ILE A 117 -5.90 8.88 -6.79
CA ILE A 117 -4.85 9.80 -7.28
C ILE A 117 -5.49 11.03 -7.93
N ARG A 118 -6.43 10.83 -8.86
CA ARG A 118 -7.12 11.94 -9.56
C ARG A 118 -7.89 12.84 -8.59
N LYS A 119 -8.41 12.27 -7.50
CA LYS A 119 -9.10 13.00 -6.43
C LYS A 119 -8.15 13.68 -5.42
N GLY A 120 -6.84 13.46 -5.54
CA GLY A 120 -5.82 14.02 -4.65
C GLY A 120 -5.68 13.30 -3.30
N TRP A 121 -6.42 12.22 -3.08
CA TRP A 121 -6.35 11.42 -1.85
C TRP A 121 -5.10 10.55 -1.79
N LEU A 122 -4.72 9.97 -2.93
CA LEU A 122 -3.57 9.08 -3.02
C LEU A 122 -2.41 9.79 -3.73
N ASN A 123 -1.23 9.79 -3.12
CA ASN A 123 -0.05 10.43 -3.70
C ASN A 123 0.71 9.52 -4.66
N VAL A 124 0.71 8.21 -4.39
CA VAL A 124 1.45 7.21 -5.16
C VAL A 124 0.67 5.89 -5.21
N GLU A 125 0.57 5.29 -6.39
CA GLU A 125 0.17 3.90 -6.58
C GLU A 125 1.32 3.17 -7.27
N VAL A 126 1.80 2.08 -6.69
CA VAL A 126 2.81 1.21 -7.29
C VAL A 126 2.09 0.00 -7.87
N GLU A 127 1.87 -0.01 -9.19
CA GLU A 127 1.13 -1.11 -9.80
C GLU A 127 1.92 -2.43 -9.83
N GLN A 128 1.21 -3.54 -9.68
CA GLN A 128 1.67 -4.82 -10.20
C GLN A 128 1.18 -4.98 -11.65
N PRO A 129 1.98 -5.56 -12.57
CA PRO A 129 1.62 -5.61 -13.98
C PRO A 129 0.63 -6.77 -14.28
N LEU A 130 -0.60 -6.68 -13.77
CA LEU A 130 -1.61 -7.75 -13.80
C LEU A 130 -1.79 -8.37 -15.18
N TYR A 131 -1.95 -7.55 -16.22
CA TYR A 131 -2.12 -8.06 -17.59
C TYR A 131 -0.88 -8.80 -18.10
N ALA A 132 0.32 -8.34 -17.78
CA ALA A 132 1.54 -9.02 -18.18
C ALA A 132 1.69 -10.37 -17.44
N GLN A 133 1.34 -10.43 -16.16
CA GLN A 133 1.34 -11.67 -15.37
C GLN A 133 0.37 -12.70 -15.97
N ALA A 134 -0.86 -12.29 -16.29
CA ALA A 134 -1.84 -13.15 -16.93
C ALA A 134 -1.43 -13.58 -18.36
N ALA A 135 -0.93 -12.63 -19.15
CA ALA A 135 -0.48 -12.89 -20.52
C ALA A 135 0.70 -13.87 -20.56
N ALA A 136 1.66 -13.75 -19.64
CA ALA A 136 2.78 -14.68 -19.55
C ALA A 136 2.30 -16.12 -19.32
N ILE A 137 1.35 -16.33 -18.40
CA ILE A 137 0.75 -17.66 -18.17
C ILE A 137 0.11 -18.20 -19.46
N ALA A 138 -0.64 -17.37 -20.19
CA ALA A 138 -1.26 -17.76 -21.44
C ALA A 138 -0.22 -18.11 -22.53
N MET A 139 0.84 -17.31 -22.66
CA MET A 139 1.93 -17.52 -23.63
C MET A 139 2.65 -18.85 -23.39
N PHE A 140 2.86 -19.23 -22.12
CA PHE A 140 3.55 -20.47 -21.78
C PHE A 140 2.63 -21.70 -21.67
N MET A 141 1.31 -21.54 -21.83
CA MET A 141 0.35 -22.63 -21.62
C MET A 141 0.61 -23.86 -22.49
N ASP A 142 0.90 -23.68 -23.78
CA ASP A 142 1.19 -24.80 -24.68
C ASP A 142 2.41 -25.61 -24.22
N LYS A 143 3.45 -24.92 -23.74
CA LYS A 143 4.66 -25.57 -23.20
C LYS A 143 4.35 -26.33 -21.91
N ILE A 144 3.55 -25.73 -21.03
CA ILE A 144 3.11 -26.35 -19.77
C ILE A 144 2.34 -27.64 -20.06
N VAL A 145 1.35 -27.58 -20.94
CA VAL A 145 0.50 -28.74 -21.31
C VAL A 145 1.35 -29.85 -21.94
N LYS A 146 2.34 -29.50 -22.75
CA LYS A 146 3.27 -30.45 -23.38
C LYS A 146 4.41 -30.92 -22.46
N LYS A 147 4.50 -30.40 -21.23
CA LYS A 147 5.60 -30.67 -20.28
C LYS A 147 6.98 -30.30 -20.85
N GLU A 148 7.03 -29.26 -21.66
CA GLU A 148 8.27 -28.70 -22.19
C GLU A 148 8.94 -27.79 -21.16
N GLU A 149 10.27 -27.68 -21.21
CA GLU A 149 11.03 -26.72 -20.41
C GLU A 149 10.62 -25.27 -20.75
N ILE A 150 10.37 -24.49 -19.70
CA ILE A 150 10.17 -23.03 -19.79
C ILE A 150 11.48 -22.38 -19.37
N LYS A 151 12.18 -21.76 -20.32
CA LYS A 151 13.40 -21.02 -20.06
C LYS A 151 13.05 -19.59 -19.60
N PRO A 152 13.86 -19.01 -18.70
CA PRO A 152 13.75 -17.60 -18.32
C PRO A 152 13.84 -16.66 -19.51
#